data_AF-A0A962QWT1-F1
#
_entry.id   AF-A0A962QWT1-F1
#
_cell.length_a   1.000
_cell.length_b   1.000
_cell.length_c   1.000
_cell.angle_alpha   90.00
_cell.angle_beta   90.00
_cell.angle_gamma   90.00
#
_symmetry.space_group_name_H-M   'P 1'
#
loop_
_entity.id
_entity.type
_entity.pdbx_description
1 polymer ?
#
loop_
_entity_poly.entity_id
_entity_poly.type
_entity_poly.pdbx_seq_one_letter_code
_entity_poly.pdbx_strand_id
1 'polypeptide(L)' 'VAAAGLFSDFSDGSGRTVNSPLYVTGAQKRSPAPAPEVGQHSVGILADLGLDAETIADLQGRGVVG' A
#
# COMPACT_ATOMS: atom_id res chain seq x y z
N VAL A 1 15.56 14.29 21.85
CA VAL A 1 16.20 12.99 21.55
C VAL A 1 16.19 12.80 20.06
N ALA A 2 17.35 12.86 19.39
CA ALA A 2 17.44 12.51 17.97
C ALA A 2 17.39 10.97 17.88
N ALA A 3 16.20 10.42 17.60
CA ALA A 3 16.03 8.99 17.48
C ALA A 3 16.67 8.55 16.16
N ALA A 4 17.69 7.69 16.22
CA ALA A 4 18.57 7.28 15.12
C ALA A 4 17.82 6.60 13.94
N GLY A 5 17.05 7.36 13.17
CA GLY A 5 16.21 6.87 12.08
C GLY A 5 14.97 6.06 12.52
N LEU A 6 14.64 6.07 13.81
CA LEU A 6 13.54 5.25 14.38
C LEU A 6 12.15 5.72 13.91
N PHE A 7 11.97 7.01 13.67
CA PHE A 7 10.70 7.55 13.19
C PHE A 7 10.89 8.07 11.76
N SER A 8 10.01 7.64 10.87
CA SER A 8 10.03 7.98 9.45
C SER A 8 8.69 8.55 9.02
N ASP A 9 8.74 9.62 8.24
CA ASP A 9 7.56 10.28 7.70
C ASP A 9 7.04 9.54 6.46
N PHE A 10 5.72 9.57 6.26
CA PHE A 10 5.13 9.09 5.02
C PHE A 10 5.48 10.04 3.86
N SER A 11 5.59 9.48 2.65
CA SER A 11 5.99 10.24 1.46
C SER A 11 5.04 11.39 1.08
N ASP A 12 3.78 11.33 1.49
CA ASP A 12 2.75 12.34 1.25
C ASP A 12 2.60 13.35 2.40
N GLY A 13 3.40 13.22 3.47
CA GLY A 13 3.33 14.07 4.65
C GLY A 13 2.09 13.86 5.53
N SER A 14 1.29 12.81 5.30
CA SER A 14 0.06 12.52 6.07
C SER A 14 0.32 12.15 7.53
N GLY A 15 1.56 11.79 7.87
CA GLY A 15 1.92 11.43 9.23
C GLY A 15 3.30 10.80 9.33
N ARG A 16 3.55 10.21 10.51
CA ARG A 16 4.82 9.58 10.87
C ARG A 16 4.57 8.19 11.45
N THR A 17 5.45 7.26 11.13
CA THR A 17 5.40 5.88 11.64
C THR A 17 6.72 5.46 12.26
N VAL A 18 6.69 4.33 12.97
CA VAL A 18 7.90 3.66 13.45
C VAL A 18 8.56 2.97 12.27
N ASN A 19 9.82 3.31 12.03
CA ASN A 19 10.64 2.72 10.99
C ASN A 19 11.04 1.29 11.38
N SER A 20 11.18 0.37 10.42
CA SER A 20 11.63 -1.00 10.75
C SER A 20 12.98 -0.99 11.51
N PRO A 21 13.08 -1.71 12.65
CA PRO A 21 14.27 -1.72 13.50
C PRO A 21 15.39 -2.63 12.94
N LEU A 22 15.12 -3.37 11.87
CA LEU A 22 16.06 -4.30 11.25
C LEU A 22 16.54 -3.79 9.89
N TYR A 23 17.80 -4.06 9.59
CA TYR A 23 18.45 -3.68 8.33
C TYR A 23 19.12 -4.91 7.71
N VAL A 24 18.89 -5.11 6.41
CA VAL A 24 19.52 -6.17 5.63
C VAL A 24 20.64 -5.53 4.79
N THR A 25 21.85 -6.05 4.94
CA THR A 25 23.01 -5.53 4.21
C THR A 25 22.81 -5.74 2.70
N GLY A 26 23.00 -4.68 1.92
CA GLY A 26 22.83 -4.70 0.46
C GLY A 26 21.40 -4.46 -0.04
N ALA A 27 20.40 -4.43 0.84
CA ALA A 27 19.03 -4.09 0.47
C ALA A 27 18.72 -2.62 0.79
N GLN A 28 18.24 -1.87 -0.20
CA GLN A 28 17.69 -0.54 0.05
C GLN A 28 16.26 -0.67 0.57
N LYS A 29 16.06 -0.24 1.81
CA LYS A 29 14.74 -0.19 2.44
C LYS A 29 13.86 0.83 1.73
N ARG A 30 12.63 0.43 1.39
CA ARG A 30 11.63 1.33 0.83
C ARG A 30 11.11 2.28 1.90
N SER A 31 10.96 3.56 1.55
CA SER A 31 10.27 4.53 2.40
C SER A 31 8.83 4.11 2.65
N PRO A 32 8.29 4.30 3.87
CA PRO A 32 6.91 3.96 4.14
C PRO A 32 5.97 4.87 3.35
N ALA A 33 4.84 4.30 2.93
CA ALA A 33 3.72 5.01 2.31
C ALA A 33 2.48 4.90 3.22
N PRO A 34 1.49 5.77 3.03
CA PRO A 34 0.21 5.65 3.73
C PRO A 34 -0.43 4.27 3.52
N ALA A 35 -1.25 3.87 4.49
CA ALA A 35 -2.09 2.71 4.31
C ALA A 35 -3.11 2.97 3.18
N PRO A 36 -3.40 1.98 2.34
CA PRO A 36 -4.43 2.13 1.32
C PRO A 36 -5.82 2.23 1.97
N GLU A 37 -6.73 2.92 1.29
CA GLU A 37 -8.14 2.89 1.63
C GLU A 37 -8.74 1.51 1.35
N VAL A 38 -9.87 1.21 1.99
CA VAL A 38 -10.63 -0.02 1.72
C VAL A 38 -10.94 -0.08 0.23
N GLY A 39 -10.48 -1.14 -0.42
CA GLY A 39 -10.75 -1.38 -1.84
C GLY A 39 -9.91 -0.60 -2.84
N GLN A 40 -8.99 0.28 -2.39
CA GLN A 40 -8.22 1.18 -3.27
C GLN A 40 -7.51 0.48 -4.44
N HIS A 41 -7.09 -0.78 -4.24
CA HIS A 41 -6.35 -1.55 -5.23
C HIS A 41 -7.14 -2.73 -5.83
N SER A 42 -8.41 -2.91 -5.46
CA SER A 42 -9.23 -4.07 -5.89
C SER A 42 -9.27 -4.22 -7.41
N VAL A 43 -9.56 -3.15 -8.15
CA VAL A 43 -9.63 -3.17 -9.63
C VAL A 43 -8.27 -3.53 -10.25
N GLY A 44 -7.19 -2.91 -9.76
CA GLY A 44 -5.85 -3.15 -10.27
C GLY A 44 -5.40 -4.60 -10.06
N ILE A 45 -5.63 -5.16 -8.87
CA ILE A 45 -5.29 -6.55 -8.57
C ILE A 45 -6.11 -7.52 -9.43
N LEU A 46 -7.40 -7.27 -9.63
CA LEU A 46 -8.23 -8.13 -10.48
C LEU A 46 -7.80 -8.08 -11.96
N ALA A 47 -7.41 -6.90 -12.45
CA ALA A 47 -6.84 -6.74 -13.78
C ALA A 47 -5.50 -7.46 -13.93
N ASP A 48 -4.62 -7.38 -12.92
CA ASP A 48 -3.34 -8.10 -12.89
C ASP A 48 -3.53 -9.63 -12.88
N LEU A 49 -4.66 -10.12 -12.35
CA LEU A 49 -5.07 -11.53 -12.41
C LEU A 49 -5.69 -11.92 -13.75
N GLY A 50 -5.87 -10.98 -14.68
CA GLY A 50 -6.35 -11.23 -16.03
C GLY A 50 -7.87 -11.13 -16.20
N LEU A 51 -8.61 -10.55 -15.23
CA LEU A 51 -10.02 -10.26 -15.42
C LEU A 51 -10.19 -9.03 -16.32
N ASP A 52 -11.17 -9.09 -17.21
CA ASP A 52 -11.55 -7.95 -18.04
C ASP A 52 -12.38 -6.92 -17.25
N ALA A 53 -12.49 -5.72 -17.82
CA ALA A 53 -13.20 -4.61 -17.20
C ALA A 53 -14.71 -4.89 -17.02
N GLU A 54 -15.31 -5.69 -17.91
CA GLU A 54 -16.74 -6.04 -17.85
C GLU A 54 -17.04 -6.94 -16.65
N THR A 55 -16.21 -7.96 -16.44
CA THR A 55 -16.31 -8.88 -15.29
C THR A 55 -16.05 -8.14 -13.97
N ILE A 56 -15.05 -7.26 -13.93
CA ILE A 56 -14.77 -6.46 -12.72
C ILE A 56 -15.98 -5.56 -12.38
N ALA A 57 -16.59 -4.93 -13.39
CA ALA A 57 -17.77 -4.11 -13.21
C ALA A 57 -18.99 -4.92 -12.70
N ASP A 58 -19.19 -6.15 -13.20
CA ASP A 58 -20.23 -7.06 -12.67
C ASP A 58 -20.01 -7.38 -11.19
N LEU A 59 -18.77 -7.70 -10.80
CA LEU A 59 -18.43 -8.01 -9.41
C LEU A 59 -18.65 -6.81 -8.48
N GLN A 60 -18.34 -5.60 -8.94
CA GLN A 60 -18.62 -4.35 -8.21
C GLN A 60 -20.13 -4.10 -8.12
N GLY A 61 -20.86 -4.26 -9.23
CA GLY A 61 -22.32 -4.09 -9.27
C GLY A 61 -23.07 -5.05 -8.35
N ARG A 62 -22.51 -6.25 -8.13
CA ARG A 62 -23.04 -7.26 -7.20
C ARG A 62 -22.57 -7.09 -5.75
N GLY A 63 -21.67 -6.13 -5.47
CA GLY A 63 -21.11 -5.90 -4.14
C GLY A 63 -20.15 -6.99 -3.66
N VAL A 64 -19.59 -7.79 -4.57
CA VAL A 64 -18.61 -8.85 -4.26
C VAL A 64 -17.24 -8.25 -3.96
N VAL A 65 -16.89 -7.18 -4.67
CA VAL A 65 -15.64 -6.43 -4.52
C VAL A 65 -15.94 -4.95 -4.42
N GLY A 66 -15.17 -4.23 -3.59
CA GLY A 66 -15.37 -2.82 -3.30
C GLY A 66 -14.12 -2.24 -2.68
#